data_AF-A0A4Q2DVF0-F1
#
_entry.id   AF-A0A4Q2DVF0-F1
#
_cell.length_a   1.000
_cell.length_b   1.000
_cell.length_c   1.000
_cell.angle_alpha   90.00
_cell.angle_beta   90.00
_cell.angle_gamma   90.00
#
_symmetry.space_group_name_H-M   'P 1'
#
loop_
_entity.id
_entity.type
_entity.pdbx_description
1 polymer ?
#
loop_
_entity_poly.entity_id
_entity_poly.type
_entity_poly.pdbx_seq_one_letter_code
_entity_poly.pdbx_strand_id
1 'polypeptide(L)'
;MPHRLVIIDGLDECINSDQQSRVEKQYAEDQERVQVRVLELIRTLHSHNLPLCFLILSRPEPWIKRHIESRSFQFITDTLDLYQVGDHLEDVEKFVKDELARIAESLDPQPENNEEWPGEDIVNDFLRRAGGHMLYAATVIRHIDDPYDDPLRRLQDILNYRINFNRTSDLAHSTPFSSLHELYRQIIRSCPQANQSTMVAVLEELDVVRDYFAQDTTSNALNIVDRLTGRAPGRGIKALRPLHALIRLSSNDGNSIDKTTFYYHSSFAEFLKQQPQLLPDVTLNVQKGVRRLLVGCLKSLSAITMNGQVGEEHVNFSMAYWPTLWSAWELIEDPDPSSLLRALLAVDFTPSFVQSTKNPRTSVGMMRILHNLYQPTQNFVVFCKSYPGCAPLAEDAVTHLRASAEGAFVYLMDPDNLTGHLGVFDWLAVCLESYVTSTGDCPSAFNSVVRASRGLLEKQEALFEKLEQLVQGRLPATAKMFKLARQGAEECNIHTVTSPSV
;
A
#
# COMPACT_ATOMS: atom_id res chain seq x y z
N MET A 1 10.10 0.56 41.92
CA MET A 1 10.30 0.03 40.55
C MET A 1 11.14 1.04 39.78
N PRO A 2 12.09 0.64 38.94
CA PRO A 2 12.82 1.60 38.10
C PRO A 2 11.84 2.33 37.17
N HIS A 3 12.04 3.63 36.97
CA HIS A 3 11.29 4.38 35.97
C HIS A 3 11.54 3.75 34.59
N ARG A 4 10.47 3.40 33.87
CA ARG A 4 10.57 2.91 32.49
C ARG A 4 10.46 4.09 31.54
N LEU A 5 11.41 4.23 30.63
CA LEU A 5 11.34 5.23 29.57
C LEU A 5 10.43 4.75 28.43
N VAL A 6 9.48 5.57 28.05
CA VAL A 6 8.63 5.43 26.86
C VAL A 6 9.06 6.51 25.88
N ILE A 7 9.51 6.11 24.69
CA ILE A 7 9.92 7.03 23.63
C ILE A 7 8.78 7.08 22.62
N ILE A 8 8.31 8.29 22.33
CA ILE A 8 7.33 8.58 21.29
C ILE A 8 8.08 9.38 20.24
N ASP A 9 8.44 8.72 19.15
CA ASP A 9 9.16 9.32 18.03
C ASP A 9 8.18 9.69 16.93
N GLY A 10 8.17 10.96 16.49
CA GLY A 10 7.28 11.47 15.46
C GLY A 10 5.81 11.62 15.90
N LEU A 11 5.53 12.27 17.05
CA LEU A 11 4.14 12.54 17.46
C LEU A 11 3.34 13.29 16.37
N ASP A 12 3.98 14.23 15.68
CA ASP A 12 3.37 14.99 14.59
C ASP A 12 3.06 14.17 13.33
N GLU A 13 3.56 12.93 13.24
CA GLU A 13 3.25 11.97 12.17
C GLU A 13 2.09 11.05 12.55
N CYS A 14 1.59 11.10 13.80
CA CYS A 14 0.47 10.29 14.23
C CYS A 14 -0.82 10.67 13.47
N ILE A 15 -1.35 9.71 12.73
CA ILE A 15 -2.64 9.77 12.03
C ILE A 15 -3.56 8.65 12.51
N ASN A 16 -4.88 8.83 12.38
CA ASN A 16 -5.84 7.77 12.71
C ASN A 16 -5.83 6.72 11.58
N SER A 17 -5.30 5.52 11.86
CA SER A 17 -5.16 4.41 10.89
C SER A 17 -6.44 3.59 10.70
N ASP A 18 -7.47 3.76 11.53
CA ASP A 18 -8.63 2.86 11.60
C ASP A 18 -9.76 3.19 10.61
N GLN A 19 -9.47 3.86 9.49
CA GLN A 19 -10.43 4.02 8.39
C GLN A 19 -9.98 3.32 7.11
N GLN A 20 -9.85 1.98 7.19
CA GLN A 20 -10.18 1.16 6.04
C GLN A 20 -11.68 1.36 5.73
N SER A 21 -11.96 2.02 4.61
CA SER A 21 -13.28 2.43 4.12
C SER A 21 -13.88 3.67 4.79
N ARG A 22 -13.74 4.81 4.11
CA ARG A 22 -14.86 5.68 3.70
C ARG A 22 -14.32 6.89 2.96
N VAL A 23 -14.71 6.98 1.69
CA VAL A 23 -15.07 8.21 0.96
C VAL A 23 -14.14 9.39 1.24
N GLU A 24 -13.30 9.68 0.25
CA GLU A 24 -12.73 11.00 0.03
C GLU A 24 -13.76 12.08 0.38
N LYS A 25 -13.41 12.94 1.34
CA LYS A 25 -13.99 14.27 1.66
C LYS A 25 -14.70 14.50 2.99
N GLN A 26 -14.64 13.65 4.03
CA GLN A 26 -15.12 14.17 5.35
C GLN A 26 -14.58 13.59 6.67
N TYR A 27 -13.66 12.62 6.72
CA TYR A 27 -13.38 11.90 7.98
C TYR A 27 -11.92 11.50 8.24
N ALA A 28 -10.95 12.40 8.07
CA ALA A 28 -9.89 12.43 9.06
C ALA A 28 -10.54 12.99 10.33
N GLU A 29 -10.50 12.31 11.47
CA GLU A 29 -10.43 13.09 12.70
C GLU A 29 -9.23 14.02 12.51
N ASP A 30 -9.41 15.34 12.69
CA ASP A 30 -8.35 16.33 12.45
C ASP A 30 -7.03 15.77 13.02
N GLN A 31 -5.97 15.66 12.23
CA GLN A 31 -4.65 15.17 12.67
C GLN A 31 -4.25 15.78 14.03
N GLU A 32 -4.58 17.05 14.22
CA GLU A 32 -4.58 17.76 15.50
C GLU A 32 -5.22 16.97 16.65
N ARG A 33 -6.47 16.51 16.53
CA ARG A 33 -7.20 15.76 17.57
C ARG A 33 -6.48 14.49 17.99
N VAL A 34 -5.95 13.73 17.03
CA VAL A 34 -5.25 12.47 17.32
C VAL A 34 -3.99 12.76 18.14
N GLN A 35 -3.21 13.73 17.71
CA GLN A 35 -1.95 14.12 18.34
C GLN A 35 -2.18 14.72 19.73
N VAL A 36 -3.18 15.58 19.85
CA VAL A 36 -3.64 16.12 21.13
C VAL A 36 -4.12 15.02 22.07
N ARG A 37 -4.88 14.04 21.56
CA ARG A 37 -5.35 12.90 22.36
C ARG A 37 -4.19 12.06 22.89
N VAL A 38 -3.14 11.84 22.10
CA VAL A 38 -1.93 11.15 22.57
C VAL A 38 -1.30 11.92 23.73
N LEU A 39 -1.16 13.24 23.62
CA LEU A 39 -0.70 14.07 24.73
C LEU A 39 -1.61 13.89 25.96
N GLU A 40 -2.93 14.04 25.82
CA GLU A 40 -3.88 13.88 26.93
C GLU A 40 -3.78 12.52 27.62
N LEU A 41 -3.55 11.44 26.86
CA LEU A 41 -3.29 10.11 27.40
C LEU A 41 -2.01 10.08 28.23
N ILE A 42 -0.91 10.67 27.74
CA ILE A 42 0.35 10.79 28.48
C ILE A 42 0.14 11.51 29.80
N ARG A 43 -0.57 12.65 29.77
CA ARG A 43 -0.90 13.41 30.99
C ARG A 43 -1.77 12.60 31.95
N THR A 44 -2.71 11.82 31.44
CA THR A 44 -3.55 10.93 32.25
C THR A 44 -2.70 9.84 32.90
N LEU A 45 -1.77 9.23 32.17
CA LEU A 45 -0.85 8.24 32.73
C LEU A 45 0.07 8.84 33.79
N HIS A 46 0.54 10.07 33.57
CA HIS A 46 1.32 10.83 34.54
C HIS A 46 0.54 11.09 35.85
N SER A 47 -0.75 11.46 35.77
CA SER A 47 -1.56 11.76 36.97
C SER A 47 -1.82 10.54 37.86
N HIS A 48 -1.67 9.32 37.33
CA HIS A 48 -1.79 8.08 38.09
C HIS A 48 -0.49 7.68 38.81
N ASN A 49 0.56 8.51 38.76
CA ASN A 49 1.87 8.26 39.38
C ASN A 49 2.48 6.91 38.98
N LEU A 50 2.26 6.50 37.73
CA LEU A 50 2.90 5.32 37.17
C LEU A 50 4.42 5.57 37.07
N PRO A 51 5.27 4.54 37.23
CA PRO A 51 6.73 4.68 37.11
C PRO A 51 7.17 4.77 35.64
N LEU A 52 6.60 5.72 34.89
CA LEU A 52 6.88 5.98 33.48
C LEU A 52 7.54 7.35 33.33
N CYS A 53 8.53 7.43 32.45
CA CYS A 53 9.09 8.67 31.94
C CYS A 53 8.82 8.72 30.44
N PHE A 54 8.41 9.86 29.91
CA PHE A 54 8.11 10.02 28.49
C PHE A 54 9.14 10.94 27.84
N LEU A 55 9.75 10.46 26.76
CA LEU A 55 10.50 11.30 25.82
C LEU A 55 9.66 11.41 24.55
N ILE A 56 9.26 12.64 24.20
CA ILE A 56 8.41 12.92 23.04
C ILE A 56 9.27 13.69 22.04
N LEU A 57 9.42 13.15 20.84
CA LEU A 57 10.07 13.78 19.70
C LEU A 57 8.97 14.18 18.71
N SER A 58 8.95 15.47 18.33
CA SER A 58 7.90 16.03 17.49
C SER A 58 8.38 17.30 16.81
N ARG A 59 7.90 17.55 15.59
CA ARG A 59 7.91 18.91 15.03
C ARG A 59 7.03 19.85 15.87
N PRO A 60 7.34 21.15 15.91
CA PRO A 60 6.61 22.13 16.72
C PRO A 60 5.30 22.58 16.04
N GLU A 61 4.46 21.63 15.64
CA GLU A 61 3.15 21.93 15.04
C GLU A 61 2.34 22.85 15.97
N PRO A 62 1.62 23.86 15.45
CA PRO A 62 1.02 24.90 16.29
C PRO A 62 0.12 24.38 17.41
N TRP A 63 -0.62 23.30 17.17
CA TRP A 63 -1.51 22.69 18.16
C TRP A 63 -0.75 21.84 19.20
N ILE A 64 0.32 21.13 18.81
CA ILE A 64 1.21 20.40 19.73
C ILE A 64 1.88 21.40 20.66
N LYS A 65 2.49 22.43 20.08
CA LYS A 65 3.16 23.50 20.83
C LYS A 65 2.20 24.15 21.82
N ARG A 66 1.00 24.54 21.38
CA ARG A 66 -0.04 25.12 22.25
C ARG A 66 -0.44 24.20 23.41
N HIS A 67 -0.52 22.89 23.17
CA HIS A 67 -0.89 21.93 24.22
C HIS A 67 0.22 21.72 25.24
N ILE A 68 1.48 21.58 24.78
CA ILE A 68 2.65 21.46 25.67
C ILE A 68 2.83 22.73 26.50
N GLU A 69 2.64 23.91 25.90
CA GLU A 69 2.71 25.21 26.59
C GLU A 69 1.47 25.51 27.45
N SER A 70 0.45 24.64 27.46
CA SER A 70 -0.73 24.82 28.30
C SER A 70 -0.35 24.71 29.78
N ARG A 71 -1.08 25.43 30.66
CA ARG A 71 -0.91 25.34 32.12
C ARG A 71 -0.95 23.92 32.66
N SER A 72 -1.56 23.00 31.94
CA SER A 72 -1.74 21.63 32.38
C SER A 72 -0.58 20.69 32.04
N PHE A 73 0.25 21.09 31.07
CA PHE A 73 1.45 20.36 30.64
C PHE A 73 2.73 21.03 31.10
N GLN A 74 2.76 22.36 31.10
CA GLN A 74 3.95 23.16 31.39
C GLN A 74 4.65 22.77 32.72
N PHE A 75 3.90 22.31 33.72
CA PHE A 75 4.47 21.89 35.02
C PHE A 75 4.99 20.44 35.06
N ILE A 76 4.72 19.65 34.03
CA ILE A 76 5.06 18.22 33.96
C ILE A 76 5.93 17.88 32.73
N THR A 77 6.32 18.89 31.94
CA THR A 77 7.14 18.72 30.74
C THR A 77 8.27 19.73 30.69
N ASP A 78 9.46 19.24 30.34
CA ASP A 78 10.57 20.08 29.90
C ASP A 78 10.65 20.01 28.37
N THR A 79 10.75 21.15 27.70
CA THR A 79 10.84 21.23 26.23
C THR A 79 12.25 21.63 25.83
N LEU A 80 12.85 20.88 24.89
CA LEU A 80 14.16 21.16 24.33
C LEU A 80 14.02 21.39 22.82
N ASP A 81 14.42 22.57 22.36
CA ASP A 81 14.50 22.86 20.93
C ASP A 81 15.84 22.36 20.38
N LEU A 82 15.80 21.20 19.71
CA LEU A 82 17.00 20.58 19.13
C LEU A 82 17.67 21.46 18.06
N TYR A 83 16.90 22.30 17.37
CA TYR A 83 17.45 23.20 16.36
C TYR A 83 18.21 24.37 16.99
N GLN A 84 17.76 24.86 18.15
CA GLN A 84 18.47 25.92 18.89
C GLN A 84 19.68 25.41 19.67
N VAL A 85 19.62 24.17 20.14
CA VAL A 85 20.65 23.59 21.03
C VAL A 85 21.78 22.91 20.24
N GLY A 86 21.48 22.36 19.08
CA GLY A 86 22.46 21.71 18.22
C GLY A 86 23.18 22.70 17.28
N ASP A 87 24.48 22.48 17.07
CA ASP A 87 25.22 23.11 15.98
C ASP A 87 25.03 22.29 14.70
N HIS A 88 23.83 22.39 14.14
CA HIS A 88 23.46 21.73 12.89
C HIS A 88 24.39 22.06 11.72
N LEU A 89 25.11 23.19 11.76
CA LEU A 89 26.10 23.54 10.75
C LEU A 89 27.38 22.73 10.95
N GLU A 90 27.93 22.73 12.16
CA GLU A 90 29.14 21.96 12.50
C GLU A 90 28.90 20.45 12.36
N ASP A 91 27.73 19.95 12.78
CA ASP A 91 27.36 18.53 12.66
C ASP A 91 27.31 18.08 11.19
N VAL A 92 26.72 18.91 10.31
CA VAL A 92 26.69 18.63 8.87
C VAL A 92 28.06 18.77 8.25
N GLU A 93 28.85 19.77 8.65
CA GLU A 93 30.22 19.95 8.17
C GLU A 93 31.08 18.74 8.48
N LYS A 94 31.04 18.27 9.72
CA LYS A 94 31.75 17.08 10.15
C LYS A 94 31.30 15.85 9.36
N PHE A 95 29.98 15.62 9.28
CA PHE A 95 29.43 14.49 8.52
C PHE A 95 29.88 14.51 7.05
N VAL A 96 29.81 15.66 6.37
CA VAL A 96 30.20 15.79 4.97
C VAL A 96 31.69 15.52 4.78
N LYS A 97 32.55 16.08 5.64
CA LYS A 97 34.00 15.86 5.55
C LYS A 97 34.38 14.39 5.79
N ASP A 98 33.79 13.78 6.82
CA ASP A 98 34.05 12.37 7.16
C ASP A 98 33.59 11.43 6.02
N GLU A 99 32.40 11.66 5.46
CA GLU A 99 31.88 10.83 4.36
C GLU A 99 32.61 11.06 3.03
N LEU A 100 33.03 12.29 2.72
CA LEU A 100 33.87 12.54 1.55
C LEU A 100 35.24 11.88 1.70
N ALA A 101 35.85 11.92 2.89
CA ALA A 101 37.09 11.20 3.15
C ALA A 101 36.90 9.68 2.95
N ARG A 102 35.81 9.10 3.47
CA ARG A 102 35.48 7.68 3.24
C ARG A 102 35.33 7.34 1.75
N ILE A 103 34.66 8.19 0.98
CA ILE A 103 34.51 7.97 -0.47
C ILE A 103 35.87 8.07 -1.15
N ALA A 104 36.69 9.07 -0.80
CA ALA A 104 38.03 9.25 -1.36
C ALA A 104 38.92 8.01 -1.16
N GLU A 105 38.85 7.39 0.02
CA GLU A 105 39.56 6.15 0.34
C GLU A 105 39.16 4.98 -0.57
N SER A 106 37.93 4.99 -1.11
CA SER A 106 37.42 3.92 -1.98
C SER A 106 37.69 4.13 -3.47
N LEU A 107 38.21 5.31 -3.88
CA LEU A 107 38.50 5.63 -5.28
C LEU A 107 39.73 4.85 -5.80
N ASP A 108 39.68 4.45 -7.07
CA ASP A 108 40.80 3.79 -7.76
C ASP A 108 41.09 4.49 -9.11
N PRO A 109 42.29 5.10 -9.29
CA PRO A 109 43.35 5.24 -8.28
C PRO A 109 42.92 6.17 -7.15
N GLN A 110 43.44 5.93 -5.95
CA GLN A 110 43.25 6.86 -4.84
C GLN A 110 43.83 8.23 -5.21
N PRO A 111 43.20 9.34 -4.78
CA PRO A 111 43.77 10.66 -4.93
C PRO A 111 45.20 10.68 -4.37
N GLU A 112 46.13 11.34 -5.05
CA GLU A 112 47.48 11.48 -4.53
C GLU A 112 47.41 12.18 -3.15
N ASN A 113 48.26 11.80 -2.19
CA ASN A 113 48.25 12.32 -0.80
C ASN A 113 48.27 13.86 -0.65
N ASN A 114 48.50 14.60 -1.74
CA ASN A 114 48.51 16.07 -1.79
C ASN A 114 47.29 16.69 -2.50
N GLU A 115 46.44 15.90 -3.16
CA GLU A 115 45.18 16.38 -3.71
C GLU A 115 44.09 16.26 -2.65
N GLU A 116 43.65 17.40 -2.13
CA GLU A 116 42.42 17.48 -1.33
C GLU A 116 41.26 17.14 -2.25
N TRP A 117 40.91 15.85 -2.38
CA TRP A 117 39.67 15.46 -3.05
C TRP A 117 38.47 15.78 -2.13
N PRO A 118 37.37 16.37 -2.62
CA PRO A 118 37.13 16.89 -3.98
C PRO A 118 37.58 18.35 -4.19
N GLY A 119 38.20 18.97 -3.18
CA GLY A 119 38.71 20.34 -3.19
C GLY A 119 37.95 21.21 -2.21
N GLU A 120 38.66 22.06 -1.44
CA GLU A 120 38.05 22.90 -0.40
C GLU A 120 36.89 23.77 -0.94
N ASP A 121 37.02 24.31 -2.14
CA ASP A 121 35.97 25.11 -2.79
C ASP A 121 34.68 24.32 -3.06
N ILE A 122 34.82 23.05 -3.47
CA ILE A 122 33.69 22.16 -3.74
C ILE A 122 33.01 21.77 -2.43
N VAL A 123 33.79 21.47 -1.39
CA VAL A 123 33.27 21.19 -0.04
C VAL A 123 32.49 22.40 0.48
N ASN A 124 33.05 23.60 0.37
CA ASN A 124 32.40 24.84 0.80
C ASN A 124 31.09 25.14 0.04
N ASP A 125 31.01 24.89 -1.28
CA ASP A 125 29.74 25.02 -2.00
C ASP A 125 28.72 23.96 -1.57
N PHE A 126 29.16 22.73 -1.32
CA PHE A 126 28.28 21.68 -0.82
C PHE A 126 27.70 22.05 0.57
N LEU A 127 28.55 22.45 1.52
CA LEU A 127 28.12 22.86 2.86
C LEU A 127 27.15 24.04 2.81
N ARG A 128 27.45 25.04 1.99
CA ARG A 128 26.57 26.20 1.77
C ARG A 128 25.19 25.79 1.26
N ARG A 129 25.09 24.77 0.40
CA ARG A 129 23.80 24.28 -0.12
C ARG A 129 23.06 23.40 0.86
N ALA A 130 23.79 22.59 1.62
CA ALA A 130 23.22 21.80 2.68
C ALA A 130 22.61 22.71 3.75
N GLY A 131 23.25 23.83 4.09
CA GLY A 131 22.70 24.82 5.04
C GLY A 131 22.35 24.20 6.39
N GLY A 132 23.13 23.21 6.83
CA GLY A 132 22.87 22.43 8.05
C GLY A 132 21.72 21.42 7.94
N HIS A 133 21.18 21.17 6.75
CA HIS A 133 20.16 20.14 6.54
C HIS A 133 20.81 18.76 6.35
N MET A 134 20.88 17.96 7.42
CA MET A 134 21.49 16.63 7.40
C MET A 134 20.88 15.71 6.31
N LEU A 135 19.56 15.75 6.11
CA LEU A 135 18.90 14.96 5.07
C LEU A 135 19.37 15.32 3.65
N TYR A 136 19.61 16.60 3.38
CA TYR A 136 20.16 17.06 2.11
C TYR A 136 21.58 16.49 1.93
N ALA A 137 22.44 16.71 2.94
CA ALA A 137 23.82 16.25 2.91
C ALA A 137 23.92 14.72 2.71
N ALA A 138 23.20 13.95 3.53
CA ALA A 138 23.18 12.50 3.44
C ALA A 138 22.63 11.99 2.09
N THR A 139 21.70 12.72 1.47
CA THR A 139 21.17 12.35 0.15
C THR A 139 22.17 12.65 -0.97
N VAL A 140 22.92 13.75 -0.90
CA VAL A 140 24.01 14.02 -1.84
C VAL A 140 25.12 12.98 -1.69
N ILE A 141 25.56 12.69 -0.46
CA ILE A 141 26.57 11.65 -0.18
C ILE A 141 26.12 10.30 -0.76
N ARG A 142 24.90 9.86 -0.44
CA ARG A 142 24.33 8.61 -1.00
C ARG A 142 24.26 8.62 -2.53
N HIS A 143 24.08 9.79 -3.15
CA HIS A 143 24.03 9.90 -4.61
C HIS A 143 25.42 9.78 -5.24
N ILE A 144 26.45 10.35 -4.62
CA ILE A 144 27.80 10.32 -5.20
C ILE A 144 28.54 9.02 -4.87
N ASP A 145 28.15 8.33 -3.80
CA ASP A 145 28.68 7.01 -3.39
C ASP A 145 28.11 5.85 -4.24
N ASP A 146 28.13 6.01 -5.56
CA ASP A 146 27.77 4.98 -6.53
C ASP A 146 29.04 4.32 -7.06
N PRO A 147 29.26 3.01 -6.81
CA PRO A 147 30.50 2.34 -7.22
C PRO A 147 30.67 2.19 -8.74
N TYR A 148 29.71 2.66 -9.53
CA TYR A 148 29.69 2.53 -10.98
C TYR A 148 29.76 3.87 -11.72
N ASP A 149 29.92 4.99 -11.01
CA ASP A 149 30.01 6.33 -11.60
C ASP A 149 31.11 7.13 -10.90
N ASP A 150 31.49 8.27 -11.48
CA ASP A 150 32.50 9.17 -10.92
C ASP A 150 31.88 10.08 -9.83
N PRO A 151 32.25 9.92 -8.54
CA PRO A 151 31.66 10.69 -7.46
C PRO A 151 31.94 12.19 -7.57
N LEU A 152 33.10 12.58 -8.13
CA LEU A 152 33.45 13.99 -8.30
C LEU A 152 32.55 14.65 -9.34
N ARG A 153 32.39 14.00 -10.50
CA ARG A 153 31.50 14.47 -11.56
C ARG A 153 30.07 14.61 -11.06
N ARG A 154 29.55 13.62 -10.32
CA ARG A 154 28.16 13.68 -9.80
C ARG A 154 27.96 14.77 -8.78
N LEU A 155 28.95 14.98 -7.91
CA LEU A 155 28.94 16.11 -6.98
C LEU A 155 28.90 17.43 -7.76
N GLN A 156 29.78 17.58 -8.75
CA GLN A 156 29.80 18.77 -9.61
C GLN A 156 28.51 18.96 -10.40
N ASP A 157 27.85 17.91 -10.87
CA ASP A 157 26.58 18.00 -11.60
C ASP A 157 25.46 18.57 -10.70
N ILE A 158 25.38 18.12 -9.44
CA ILE A 158 24.46 18.67 -8.43
C ILE A 158 24.78 20.14 -8.15
N LEU A 159 26.08 20.45 -8.00
CA LEU A 159 26.53 21.80 -7.69
C LEU A 159 26.31 22.75 -8.88
N ASN A 160 26.74 22.42 -10.09
CA ASN A 160 26.70 23.34 -11.23
C ASN A 160 25.28 23.61 -11.77
N TYR A 161 24.29 22.76 -11.47
CA TYR A 161 22.92 22.87 -12.00
C TYR A 161 22.28 24.26 -11.78
N ARG A 162 22.48 24.88 -10.61
CA ARG A 162 21.80 26.14 -10.24
C ARG A 162 22.38 27.37 -10.95
N ILE A 163 23.63 27.30 -11.43
CA ILE A 163 24.26 28.37 -12.21
C ILE A 163 23.52 28.53 -13.56
N ASN A 164 22.98 27.44 -14.10
CA ASN A 164 22.28 27.43 -15.39
C ASN A 164 20.78 27.75 -15.26
N PHE A 165 20.14 27.41 -14.12
CA PHE A 165 18.70 27.60 -13.92
C PHE A 165 18.30 29.02 -13.46
N ASN A 166 19.22 29.77 -12.82
CA ASN A 166 18.99 31.17 -12.42
C ASN A 166 18.87 32.16 -13.60
N ARG A 167 18.92 31.70 -14.85
CA ARG A 167 18.65 32.53 -16.04
C ARG A 167 17.18 32.55 -16.48
N THR A 168 16.31 31.72 -15.89
CA THR A 168 14.89 31.64 -16.30
C THR A 168 13.93 31.47 -15.10
N SER A 169 13.46 32.61 -14.59
CA SER A 169 12.11 32.89 -14.03
C SER A 169 11.62 32.28 -12.68
N ASP A 170 11.36 33.19 -11.73
CA ASP A 170 10.11 33.46 -10.97
C ASP A 170 9.33 32.38 -10.18
N LEU A 171 9.94 31.25 -9.78
CA LEU A 171 9.26 30.29 -8.87
C LEU A 171 9.91 30.17 -7.49
N ALA A 172 10.63 31.20 -7.04
CA ALA A 172 11.19 31.28 -5.69
C ALA A 172 10.11 31.56 -4.63
N HIS A 173 9.17 30.62 -4.46
CA HIS A 173 8.46 30.51 -3.20
C HIS A 173 9.35 29.72 -2.24
N SER A 174 9.96 30.47 -1.32
CA SER A 174 10.78 30.00 -0.21
C SER A 174 9.99 29.07 0.71
N THR A 175 9.91 27.80 0.35
CA THR A 175 9.58 26.72 1.28
C THR A 175 10.88 26.16 1.87
N PRO A 176 10.88 25.73 3.16
CA PRO A 176 12.05 25.12 3.81
C PRO A 176 12.63 23.90 3.07
N PHE A 177 11.83 23.27 2.20
CA PHE A 177 12.21 22.08 1.43
C PHE A 177 12.57 22.35 -0.04
N SER A 178 12.59 23.61 -0.49
CA SER A 178 12.82 23.94 -1.90
C SER A 178 14.17 23.43 -2.45
N SER A 179 15.24 23.51 -1.65
CA SER A 179 16.56 22.96 -2.00
C SER A 179 16.55 21.43 -2.10
N LEU A 180 15.82 20.76 -1.20
CA LEU A 180 15.69 19.30 -1.16
C LEU A 180 14.84 18.78 -2.33
N HIS A 181 13.73 19.45 -2.64
CA HIS A 181 12.91 19.10 -3.81
C HIS A 181 13.69 19.26 -5.11
N GLU A 182 14.53 20.30 -5.21
CA GLU A 182 15.39 20.44 -6.38
C GLU A 182 16.46 19.36 -6.46
N LEU A 183 17.05 18.96 -5.33
CA LEU A 183 17.95 17.81 -5.28
C LEU A 183 17.24 16.54 -5.78
N TYR A 184 16.00 16.27 -5.34
CA TYR A 184 15.22 15.14 -5.83
C TYR A 184 15.02 15.17 -7.35
N ARG A 185 14.67 16.33 -7.90
CA ARG A 185 14.55 16.47 -9.36
C ARG A 185 15.87 16.25 -10.08
N GLN A 186 16.98 16.77 -9.57
CA GLN A 186 18.31 16.54 -10.16
C GLN A 186 18.65 15.05 -10.19
N ILE A 187 18.40 14.33 -9.10
CA ILE A 187 18.63 12.88 -9.03
C ILE A 187 17.72 12.14 -10.02
N ILE A 188 16.44 12.49 -10.10
CA ILE A 188 15.52 11.91 -11.09
C ILE A 188 16.00 12.18 -12.53
N ARG A 189 16.50 13.38 -12.82
CA ARG A 189 17.06 13.78 -14.13
C ARG A 189 18.30 12.99 -14.52
N SER A 190 19.09 12.54 -13.55
CA SER A 190 20.28 11.70 -13.81
C SER A 190 19.92 10.36 -14.46
N CYS A 191 18.66 9.93 -14.38
CA CYS A 191 18.20 8.71 -15.04
C CYS A 191 18.33 8.82 -16.58
N PRO A 192 19.03 7.88 -17.25
CA PRO A 192 19.20 7.89 -18.69
C PRO A 192 17.86 7.92 -19.42
N GLN A 193 17.76 8.72 -20.49
CA GLN A 193 16.52 8.91 -21.25
C GLN A 193 15.86 7.58 -21.68
N ALA A 194 16.68 6.59 -22.06
CA ALA A 194 16.20 5.25 -22.44
C ALA A 194 15.47 4.51 -21.30
N ASN A 195 15.75 4.83 -20.04
CA ASN A 195 15.17 4.20 -18.85
C ASN A 195 14.09 5.06 -18.17
N GLN A 196 13.96 6.35 -18.53
CA GLN A 196 13.04 7.27 -17.86
C GLN A 196 11.58 6.79 -17.88
N SER A 197 11.09 6.30 -19.02
CA SER A 197 9.72 5.78 -19.13
C SER A 197 9.46 4.59 -18.20
N THR A 198 10.45 3.70 -18.07
CA THR A 198 10.35 2.53 -17.18
C THR A 198 10.47 2.96 -15.72
N MET A 199 11.37 3.88 -15.40
CA MET A 199 11.52 4.45 -14.05
C MET A 199 10.21 5.09 -13.58
N VAL A 200 9.60 5.93 -14.41
CA VAL A 200 8.31 6.57 -14.12
C VAL A 200 7.22 5.53 -13.90
N ALA A 201 7.14 4.53 -14.79
CA ALA A 201 6.15 3.47 -14.64
C ALA A 201 6.31 2.71 -13.32
N VAL A 202 7.55 2.39 -12.93
CA VAL A 202 7.85 1.69 -11.68
C VAL A 202 7.56 2.58 -10.46
N LEU A 203 7.84 3.88 -10.51
CA LEU A 203 7.49 4.82 -9.43
C LEU A 203 5.98 4.91 -9.22
N GLU A 204 5.21 5.03 -10.30
CA GLU A 204 3.73 5.02 -10.24
C GLU A 204 3.22 3.72 -9.60
N GLU A 205 3.81 2.58 -9.93
CA GLU A 205 3.42 1.27 -9.38
C GLU A 205 3.83 1.10 -7.92
N LEU A 206 5.04 1.56 -7.54
CA LEU A 206 5.51 1.52 -6.16
C LEU A 206 4.67 2.38 -5.23
N ASP A 207 4.21 3.55 -5.68
CA ASP A 207 3.32 4.38 -4.87
C ASP A 207 1.98 3.68 -4.61
N VAL A 208 1.46 2.94 -5.61
CA VAL A 208 0.28 2.07 -5.42
C VAL A 208 0.58 0.94 -4.44
N VAL A 209 1.70 0.22 -4.60
CA VAL A 209 1.93 -1.01 -3.83
C VAL A 209 2.56 -0.80 -2.44
N ARG A 210 2.92 0.43 -2.07
CA ARG A 210 3.63 0.78 -0.82
C ARG A 210 2.99 0.14 0.41
N ASP A 211 1.69 0.35 0.59
CA ASP A 211 1.02 -0.08 1.82
C ASP A 211 0.78 -1.60 1.84
N TYR A 212 0.88 -2.26 0.68
CA TYR A 212 0.68 -3.70 0.53
C TYR A 212 1.95 -4.51 0.83
N PHE A 213 3.13 -3.91 0.64
CA PHE A 213 4.43 -4.53 0.88
C PHE A 213 5.13 -3.99 2.14
N ALA A 214 4.39 -3.41 3.08
CA ALA A 214 4.95 -2.81 4.30
C ALA A 214 5.80 -3.78 5.16
N GLN A 215 5.69 -5.10 4.93
CA GLN A 215 6.48 -6.13 5.62
C GLN A 215 7.46 -6.90 4.70
N ASP A 216 7.59 -6.49 3.45
CA ASP A 216 8.38 -7.21 2.42
C ASP A 216 9.64 -6.42 2.01
N THR A 217 10.58 -7.11 1.37
CA THR A 217 11.76 -6.47 0.80
C THR A 217 11.41 -5.71 -0.47
N THR A 218 12.07 -4.58 -0.72
CA THR A 218 11.88 -3.79 -1.95
C THR A 218 12.17 -4.60 -3.21
N SER A 219 13.16 -5.49 -3.15
CA SER A 219 13.47 -6.39 -4.27
C SER A 219 12.31 -7.35 -4.57
N ASN A 220 11.63 -7.86 -3.56
CA ASN A 220 10.50 -8.77 -3.78
C ASN A 220 9.31 -8.05 -4.39
N ALA A 221 8.97 -6.88 -3.83
CA ALA A 221 7.91 -6.01 -4.36
C ALA A 221 8.16 -5.68 -5.84
N LEU A 222 9.39 -5.28 -6.20
CA LEU A 222 9.76 -4.98 -7.58
C LEU A 222 9.70 -6.21 -8.50
N ASN A 223 10.07 -7.40 -8.02
CA ASN A 223 9.96 -8.62 -8.81
C ASN A 223 8.50 -8.99 -9.10
N ILE A 224 7.60 -8.84 -8.13
CA ILE A 224 6.16 -9.06 -8.31
C ILE A 224 5.60 -8.05 -9.31
N VAL A 225 5.92 -6.77 -9.12
CA VAL A 225 5.47 -5.66 -9.98
C VAL A 225 5.99 -5.82 -11.42
N ASP A 226 7.24 -6.24 -11.62
CA ASP A 226 7.77 -6.55 -12.95
C ASP A 226 7.00 -7.68 -13.65
N ARG A 227 6.68 -8.77 -12.93
CA ARG A 227 5.90 -9.87 -13.50
C ARG A 227 4.50 -9.45 -13.88
N LEU A 228 3.79 -8.72 -13.02
CA LEU A 228 2.42 -8.26 -13.27
C LEU A 228 2.35 -7.33 -14.48
N THR A 229 3.36 -6.48 -14.65
CA THR A 229 3.40 -5.49 -15.74
C THR A 229 4.01 -6.05 -17.03
N GLY A 230 4.43 -7.33 -17.03
CA GLY A 230 5.03 -8.00 -18.18
C GLY A 230 6.47 -7.56 -18.48
N ARG A 231 7.16 -6.94 -17.52
CA ARG A 231 8.58 -6.59 -17.63
C ARG A 231 9.44 -7.81 -17.36
N ALA A 232 10.61 -7.86 -18.00
CA ALA A 232 11.58 -8.90 -17.69
C ALA A 232 12.03 -8.80 -16.21
N PRO A 233 12.32 -9.94 -15.54
CA PRO A 233 12.74 -9.93 -14.14
C PRO A 233 13.91 -8.97 -13.88
N GLY A 234 13.78 -8.15 -12.83
CA GLY A 234 14.79 -7.18 -12.41
C GLY A 234 14.88 -5.92 -13.27
N ARG A 235 13.95 -5.68 -14.21
CA ARG A 235 13.92 -4.41 -14.95
C ARG A 235 13.53 -3.25 -14.07
N GLY A 236 12.62 -3.43 -13.11
CA GLY A 236 12.22 -2.39 -12.16
C GLY A 236 13.40 -1.92 -11.32
N ILE A 237 14.17 -2.86 -10.76
CA ILE A 237 15.40 -2.57 -10.00
C ILE A 237 16.40 -1.80 -10.87
N LYS A 238 16.64 -2.24 -12.11
CA LYS A 238 17.55 -1.55 -13.04
C LYS A 238 17.07 -0.14 -13.39
N ALA A 239 15.76 0.06 -13.54
CA ALA A 239 15.18 1.36 -13.86
C ALA A 239 15.27 2.36 -12.69
N LEU A 240 15.19 1.87 -11.45
CA LEU A 240 15.31 2.69 -10.25
C LEU A 240 16.74 2.84 -9.73
N ARG A 241 17.71 2.10 -10.28
CA ARG A 241 19.13 2.18 -9.87
C ARG A 241 19.71 3.60 -9.87
N PRO A 242 19.42 4.50 -10.83
CA PRO A 242 19.87 5.89 -10.77
C PRO A 242 19.32 6.65 -9.55
N LEU A 243 18.22 6.18 -8.95
CA LEU A 243 17.55 6.76 -7.79
C LEU A 243 17.98 6.06 -6.48
N HIS A 244 19.10 5.34 -6.45
CA HIS A 244 19.58 4.63 -5.26
C HIS A 244 19.81 5.55 -4.05
N ALA A 245 19.98 6.85 -4.24
CA ALA A 245 20.07 7.81 -3.15
C ALA A 245 18.72 8.07 -2.45
N LEU A 246 17.62 7.77 -3.13
CA LEU A 246 16.24 8.05 -2.72
C LEU A 246 15.47 6.78 -2.36
N ILE A 247 15.81 5.66 -3.00
CA ILE A 247 15.10 4.38 -2.90
C ILE A 247 16.04 3.30 -2.33
N ARG A 248 15.55 2.56 -1.35
CA ARG A 248 16.25 1.42 -0.74
C ARG A 248 16.12 0.20 -1.64
N LEU A 249 17.12 -0.07 -2.47
CA LEU A 249 17.10 -1.20 -3.42
C LEU A 249 17.60 -2.52 -2.82
N SER A 250 18.32 -2.48 -1.69
CA SER A 250 18.89 -3.64 -1.01
C SER A 250 18.46 -3.69 0.45
N SER A 251 18.25 -4.89 0.98
CA SER A 251 17.97 -5.13 2.40
C SER A 251 19.24 -5.33 3.25
N ASN A 252 20.43 -5.06 2.70
CA ASN A 252 21.70 -5.28 3.40
C ASN A 252 22.04 -4.20 4.45
N ASP A 253 21.22 -3.17 4.61
CA ASP A 253 21.40 -2.19 5.68
C ASP A 253 20.99 -2.86 7.00
N GLY A 254 21.97 -3.48 7.64
CA GLY A 254 21.84 -4.14 8.92
C GLY A 254 21.14 -3.23 9.92
N ASN A 255 20.07 -3.77 10.50
CA ASN A 255 19.44 -3.27 11.73
C ASN A 255 18.40 -2.13 11.64
N SER A 256 17.80 -1.83 10.47
CA SER A 256 16.66 -0.90 10.45
C SER A 256 15.36 -1.61 10.89
N ILE A 257 14.84 -1.22 12.05
CA ILE A 257 13.51 -1.60 12.57
C ILE A 257 12.38 -1.17 11.60
N ASP A 258 12.64 -0.18 10.74
CA ASP A 258 11.78 0.21 9.61
C ASP A 258 12.17 -0.47 8.30
N LYS A 259 11.74 -1.73 8.14
CA LYS A 259 11.63 -2.39 6.82
C LYS A 259 10.43 -1.87 5.99
N THR A 260 9.78 -0.83 6.49
CA THR A 260 8.41 -0.43 6.20
C THR A 260 8.31 0.58 5.06
N THR A 261 9.43 1.08 4.52
CA THR A 261 9.44 2.13 3.50
C THR A 261 10.42 1.83 2.35
N PHE A 262 9.94 1.92 1.10
CA PHE A 262 10.77 1.82 -0.11
C PHE A 262 11.79 2.96 -0.23
N TYR A 263 11.64 4.03 0.56
CA TYR A 263 12.37 5.28 0.45
C TYR A 263 13.27 5.46 1.66
N TYR A 264 14.44 6.09 1.49
CA TYR A 264 15.29 6.41 2.65
C TYR A 264 14.64 7.37 3.64
N HIS A 265 13.73 8.22 3.15
CA HIS A 265 13.04 9.22 3.96
C HIS A 265 11.62 9.49 3.41
N SER A 266 10.65 9.70 4.31
CA SER A 266 9.24 9.97 4.01
C SER A 266 9.05 11.19 3.11
N SER A 267 9.88 12.23 3.26
CA SER A 267 9.81 13.45 2.46
C SER A 267 9.90 13.21 0.95
N PHE A 268 10.57 12.14 0.49
CA PHE A 268 10.58 11.84 -0.94
C PHE A 268 9.23 11.31 -1.41
N ALA A 269 8.59 10.44 -0.62
CA ALA A 269 7.22 10.01 -0.89
C ALA A 269 6.24 11.19 -0.89
N GLU A 270 6.39 12.12 0.06
CA GLU A 270 5.59 13.35 0.11
C GLU A 270 5.83 14.24 -1.11
N PHE A 271 7.09 14.39 -1.53
CA PHE A 271 7.45 15.12 -2.74
C PHE A 271 6.76 14.53 -3.97
N LEU A 272 6.79 13.21 -4.15
CA LEU A 272 6.13 12.53 -5.27
C LEU A 272 4.60 12.78 -5.27
N LYS A 273 3.98 12.84 -4.08
CA LYS A 273 2.53 13.10 -3.92
C LYS A 273 2.16 14.56 -4.18
N GLN A 274 2.94 15.51 -3.65
CA GLN A 274 2.63 16.94 -3.74
C GLN A 274 3.03 17.55 -5.09
N GLN A 275 4.06 16.99 -5.73
CA GLN A 275 4.63 17.51 -6.98
C GLN A 275 4.72 16.38 -8.01
N PRO A 276 3.58 15.99 -8.61
CA PRO A 276 3.56 14.89 -9.57
C PRO A 276 4.34 15.22 -10.85
N GLN A 277 4.54 16.50 -11.18
CA GLN A 277 5.40 16.92 -12.29
C GLN A 277 6.87 16.87 -11.87
N LEU A 278 7.53 15.75 -12.19
CA LEU A 278 8.94 15.50 -11.85
C LEU A 278 9.89 16.25 -12.79
N LEU A 279 9.53 16.29 -14.07
CA LEU A 279 10.28 16.92 -15.17
C LEU A 279 9.30 17.71 -16.05
N PRO A 280 9.76 18.66 -16.89
CA PRO A 280 8.88 19.43 -17.77
C PRO A 280 7.85 18.57 -18.53
N ASP A 281 8.27 17.40 -19.01
CA ASP A 281 7.45 16.48 -19.81
C ASP A 281 7.04 15.18 -19.07
N VAL A 282 7.32 15.09 -17.77
CA VAL A 282 7.07 13.86 -16.99
C VAL A 282 6.25 14.17 -15.76
N THR A 283 5.00 13.71 -15.80
CA THR A 283 4.05 13.77 -14.67
C THR A 283 3.71 12.35 -14.24
N LEU A 284 3.94 12.04 -12.96
CA LEU A 284 3.46 10.81 -12.35
C LEU A 284 1.94 10.81 -12.33
N ASN A 285 1.35 9.70 -12.76
CA ASN A 285 -0.06 9.44 -12.57
C ASN A 285 -0.23 8.07 -11.93
N VAL A 286 -0.68 8.07 -10.67
CA VAL A 286 -0.92 6.86 -9.88
C VAL A 286 -1.96 5.95 -10.54
N GLN A 287 -3.00 6.51 -11.18
CA GLN A 287 -4.02 5.74 -11.90
C GLN A 287 -3.45 4.94 -13.07
N LYS A 288 -2.39 5.42 -13.75
CA LYS A 288 -1.66 4.61 -14.75
C LYS A 288 -0.99 3.40 -14.10
N GLY A 289 -0.40 3.58 -12.91
CA GLY A 289 0.16 2.49 -12.10
C GLY A 289 -0.90 1.47 -11.68
N VAL A 290 -2.02 1.94 -11.11
CA VAL A 290 -3.17 1.11 -10.72
C VAL A 290 -3.66 0.30 -11.91
N ARG A 291 -3.87 0.94 -13.05
CA ARG A 291 -4.34 0.29 -14.28
C ARG A 291 -3.40 -0.81 -14.75
N ARG A 292 -2.08 -0.56 -14.81
CA ARG A 292 -1.09 -1.57 -15.25
C ARG A 292 -1.07 -2.78 -14.31
N LEU A 293 -1.08 -2.53 -13.00
CA LEU A 293 -1.11 -3.59 -11.99
C LEU A 293 -2.40 -4.39 -12.06
N LEU A 294 -3.54 -3.73 -12.23
CA LEU A 294 -4.85 -4.38 -12.32
C LEU A 294 -4.96 -5.28 -13.56
N VAL A 295 -4.54 -4.80 -14.73
CA VAL A 295 -4.47 -5.62 -15.95
C VAL A 295 -3.55 -6.84 -15.73
N GLY A 296 -2.40 -6.64 -15.08
CA GLY A 296 -1.49 -7.71 -14.71
C GLY A 296 -2.09 -8.75 -13.77
N CYS A 297 -2.85 -8.29 -12.78
CA CYS A 297 -3.56 -9.16 -11.85
C CYS A 297 -4.60 -10.01 -12.57
N LEU A 298 -5.45 -9.41 -13.40
CA LEU A 298 -6.48 -10.13 -14.16
C LEU A 298 -5.86 -11.20 -15.08
N LYS A 299 -4.75 -10.87 -15.77
CA LYS A 299 -4.00 -11.86 -16.57
C LYS A 299 -3.44 -12.99 -15.71
N SER A 300 -2.92 -12.69 -14.53
CA SER A 300 -2.38 -13.71 -13.62
C SER A 300 -3.49 -14.63 -13.09
N LEU A 301 -4.68 -14.07 -12.83
CA LEU A 301 -5.85 -14.85 -12.41
C LEU A 301 -6.35 -15.80 -13.51
N SER A 302 -6.29 -15.40 -14.79
CA SER A 302 -6.68 -16.28 -15.91
C SER A 302 -5.81 -17.54 -16.06
N ALA A 303 -4.62 -17.57 -15.46
CA ALA A 303 -3.74 -18.73 -15.49
C ALA A 303 -4.02 -19.73 -14.34
N ILE A 304 -4.91 -19.40 -13.39
CA ILE A 304 -5.20 -20.25 -12.25
C ILE A 304 -6.05 -21.44 -12.68
N THR A 305 -5.70 -22.63 -12.19
CA THR A 305 -6.46 -23.86 -12.41
C THR A 305 -6.98 -24.43 -11.09
N MET A 306 -8.07 -25.20 -11.14
CA MET A 306 -8.74 -25.76 -9.95
C MET A 306 -7.80 -26.56 -9.05
N ASN A 307 -6.88 -27.32 -9.66
CA ASN A 307 -5.94 -28.21 -8.97
C ASN A 307 -4.49 -27.73 -9.01
N GLY A 308 -4.24 -26.54 -9.56
CA GLY A 308 -2.89 -25.97 -9.64
C GLY A 308 -2.34 -25.59 -8.28
N GLN A 309 -1.02 -25.72 -8.10
CA GLN A 309 -0.33 -25.09 -6.96
C GLN A 309 -0.20 -23.60 -7.23
N VAL A 310 -0.82 -22.76 -6.39
CA VAL A 310 -0.58 -21.30 -6.42
C VAL A 310 0.69 -20.99 -5.63
N GLY A 311 1.84 -21.38 -6.19
CA GLY A 311 3.15 -21.16 -5.56
C GLY A 311 3.77 -19.80 -5.85
N GLU A 312 3.37 -19.16 -6.96
CA GLU A 312 4.03 -17.94 -7.41
C GLU A 312 3.49 -16.69 -6.68
N GLU A 313 4.40 -15.90 -6.12
CA GLU A 313 4.08 -14.75 -5.27
C GLU A 313 3.21 -13.70 -5.97
N HIS A 314 3.45 -13.46 -7.27
CA HIS A 314 2.64 -12.52 -8.05
C HIS A 314 1.19 -12.99 -8.27
N VAL A 315 0.93 -14.30 -8.29
CA VAL A 315 -0.44 -14.84 -8.37
C VAL A 315 -1.14 -14.72 -7.01
N ASN A 316 -0.42 -14.99 -5.91
CA ASN A 316 -0.92 -14.76 -4.56
C ASN A 316 -1.25 -13.27 -4.32
N PHE A 317 -0.36 -12.37 -4.76
CA PHE A 317 -0.61 -10.93 -4.75
C PHE A 317 -1.86 -10.59 -5.56
N SER A 318 -1.99 -11.14 -6.76
CA SER A 318 -3.14 -10.90 -7.64
C SER A 318 -4.44 -11.30 -6.94
N MET A 319 -4.54 -12.52 -6.42
CA MET A 319 -5.74 -13.01 -5.72
C MET A 319 -6.11 -12.16 -4.50
N ALA A 320 -5.12 -11.69 -3.74
CA ALA A 320 -5.36 -10.90 -2.54
C ALA A 320 -5.75 -9.45 -2.84
N TYR A 321 -5.11 -8.81 -3.83
CA TYR A 321 -5.10 -7.35 -3.93
C TYR A 321 -5.76 -6.78 -5.17
N TRP A 322 -6.07 -7.59 -6.20
CA TRP A 322 -6.84 -7.12 -7.35
C TRP A 322 -8.17 -6.43 -6.97
N PRO A 323 -8.91 -6.83 -5.92
CA PRO A 323 -10.14 -6.15 -5.54
C PRO A 323 -9.87 -4.74 -5.03
N THR A 324 -8.79 -4.57 -4.27
CA THR A 324 -8.39 -3.26 -3.75
C THR A 324 -7.94 -2.35 -4.88
N LEU A 325 -7.18 -2.88 -5.85
CA LEU A 325 -6.78 -2.15 -7.06
C LEU A 325 -8.00 -1.74 -7.89
N TRP A 326 -9.02 -2.59 -8.01
CA TRP A 326 -10.27 -2.23 -8.69
C TRP A 326 -11.02 -1.12 -7.96
N SER A 327 -11.04 -1.13 -6.63
CA SER A 327 -11.65 -0.05 -5.85
C SER A 327 -10.90 1.28 -6.01
N ALA A 328 -9.56 1.24 -5.99
CA ALA A 328 -8.69 2.42 -6.18
C ALA A 328 -8.66 2.95 -7.62
N TRP A 329 -9.02 2.13 -8.60
CA TRP A 329 -9.09 2.54 -10.00
C TRP A 329 -10.20 3.55 -10.24
N GLU A 330 -9.85 4.70 -10.81
CA GLU A 330 -10.76 5.79 -11.14
C GLU A 330 -11.12 5.81 -12.64
N LEU A 331 -12.41 5.69 -12.93
CA LEU A 331 -12.90 5.67 -14.32
C LEU A 331 -12.70 6.98 -15.08
N ILE A 332 -12.74 8.11 -14.38
CA ILE A 332 -12.66 9.44 -15.01
C ILE A 332 -11.28 9.67 -15.64
N GLU A 333 -10.24 9.08 -15.06
CA GLU A 333 -8.87 9.21 -15.55
C GLU A 333 -8.48 8.13 -16.58
N ASP A 334 -9.32 7.12 -16.80
CA ASP A 334 -9.02 6.03 -17.73
C ASP A 334 -9.53 6.34 -19.15
N PRO A 335 -8.65 6.36 -20.17
CA PRO A 335 -9.07 6.59 -21.55
C PRO A 335 -9.87 5.42 -22.17
N ASP A 336 -9.78 4.21 -21.61
CA ASP A 336 -10.49 3.02 -22.09
C ASP A 336 -10.91 2.08 -20.94
N PRO A 337 -11.95 2.46 -20.17
CA PRO A 337 -12.49 1.61 -19.11
C PRO A 337 -13.10 0.30 -19.64
N SER A 338 -13.54 0.28 -20.90
CA SER A 338 -14.13 -0.90 -21.52
C SER A 338 -13.14 -2.05 -21.66
N SER A 339 -11.85 -1.75 -21.88
CA SER A 339 -10.81 -2.78 -21.92
C SER A 339 -10.64 -3.55 -20.61
N LEU A 340 -10.76 -2.88 -19.46
CA LEU A 340 -10.65 -3.53 -18.14
C LEU A 340 -11.85 -4.42 -17.84
N LEU A 341 -13.06 -3.96 -18.19
CA LEU A 341 -14.28 -4.77 -18.08
C LEU A 341 -14.19 -6.03 -18.95
N ARG A 342 -13.70 -5.91 -20.19
CA ARG A 342 -13.46 -7.07 -21.07
C ARG A 342 -12.38 -8.00 -20.52
N ALA A 343 -11.32 -7.46 -19.93
CA ALA A 343 -10.30 -8.26 -19.28
C ALA A 343 -10.86 -9.03 -18.09
N LEU A 344 -11.74 -8.42 -17.29
CA LEU A 344 -12.45 -9.08 -16.20
C LEU A 344 -13.35 -10.20 -16.72
N LEU A 345 -14.15 -9.95 -17.76
CA LEU A 345 -15.01 -10.96 -18.39
C LEU A 345 -14.25 -12.15 -18.98
N ALA A 346 -12.99 -11.96 -19.37
CA ALA A 346 -12.15 -13.02 -19.92
C ALA A 346 -11.58 -13.98 -18.85
N VAL A 347 -11.63 -13.63 -17.58
CA VAL A 347 -11.09 -14.44 -16.48
C VAL A 347 -12.16 -15.41 -15.98
N ASP A 348 -11.88 -16.71 -15.96
CA ASP A 348 -12.68 -17.64 -15.15
C ASP A 348 -12.28 -17.48 -13.68
N PHE A 349 -13.16 -16.86 -12.88
CA PHE A 349 -12.88 -16.64 -11.46
C PHE A 349 -13.14 -17.87 -10.61
N THR A 350 -13.80 -18.91 -11.13
CA THR A 350 -14.16 -20.10 -10.35
C THR A 350 -12.93 -20.77 -9.71
N PRO A 351 -11.83 -21.04 -10.46
CA PRO A 351 -10.59 -21.56 -9.88
C PRO A 351 -9.96 -20.61 -8.86
N SER A 352 -9.99 -19.30 -9.13
CA SER A 352 -9.40 -18.30 -8.24
C SER A 352 -10.13 -18.23 -6.89
N PHE A 353 -11.45 -18.38 -6.88
CA PHE A 353 -12.27 -18.43 -5.68
C PHE A 353 -12.03 -19.70 -4.88
N VAL A 354 -11.98 -20.86 -5.55
CA VAL A 354 -11.63 -22.14 -4.91
C VAL A 354 -10.26 -22.06 -4.25
N GLN A 355 -9.24 -21.59 -4.97
CA GLN A 355 -7.87 -21.48 -4.45
C GLN A 355 -7.75 -20.43 -3.34
N SER A 356 -8.52 -19.32 -3.40
CA SER A 356 -8.47 -18.25 -2.40
C SER A 356 -8.85 -18.73 -1.00
N THR A 357 -9.72 -19.74 -0.88
CA THR A 357 -10.10 -20.34 0.42
C THR A 357 -8.93 -21.02 1.13
N LYS A 358 -7.89 -21.43 0.39
CA LYS A 358 -6.76 -22.20 0.92
C LYS A 358 -5.72 -21.34 1.64
N ASN A 359 -5.80 -20.01 1.52
CA ASN A 359 -4.85 -19.08 2.15
C ASN A 359 -5.59 -17.88 2.78
N PRO A 360 -5.27 -17.53 4.05
CA PRO A 360 -5.92 -16.42 4.76
C PRO A 360 -5.82 -15.08 4.02
N ARG A 361 -4.66 -14.75 3.45
CA ARG A 361 -4.44 -13.46 2.77
C ARG A 361 -5.31 -13.32 1.53
N THR A 362 -5.48 -14.39 0.78
CA THR A 362 -6.27 -14.39 -0.46
C THR A 362 -7.77 -14.50 -0.19
N SER A 363 -8.15 -15.14 0.92
CA SER A 363 -9.56 -15.18 1.39
C SER A 363 -10.12 -13.80 1.68
N VAL A 364 -9.32 -12.87 2.22
CA VAL A 364 -9.75 -11.47 2.44
C VAL A 364 -10.08 -10.77 1.12
N GLY A 365 -9.28 -10.99 0.07
CA GLY A 365 -9.57 -10.49 -1.27
C GLY A 365 -10.89 -11.02 -1.80
N MET A 366 -11.12 -12.33 -1.69
CA MET A 366 -12.38 -12.98 -2.08
C MET A 366 -13.58 -12.41 -1.31
N MET A 367 -13.48 -12.23 0.01
CA MET A 367 -14.57 -11.65 0.82
C MET A 367 -15.02 -10.28 0.33
N ARG A 368 -14.09 -9.41 -0.09
CA ARG A 368 -14.42 -8.08 -0.61
C ARG A 368 -15.26 -8.13 -1.88
N ILE A 369 -15.08 -9.15 -2.70
CA ILE A 369 -15.87 -9.36 -3.92
C ILE A 369 -17.26 -9.91 -3.58
N LEU A 370 -17.32 -10.88 -2.65
CA LEU A 370 -18.58 -11.53 -2.26
C LEU A 370 -19.51 -10.60 -1.49
N HIS A 371 -18.95 -9.66 -0.74
CA HIS A 371 -19.69 -8.65 0.00
C HIS A 371 -20.54 -7.80 -0.95
N ASN A 372 -21.85 -7.71 -0.68
CA ASN A 372 -22.81 -6.98 -1.51
C ASN A 372 -22.85 -7.41 -3.00
N LEU A 373 -22.37 -8.60 -3.38
CA LEU A 373 -22.30 -9.06 -4.77
C LEU A 373 -23.66 -9.01 -5.51
N TYR A 374 -24.76 -9.26 -4.80
CA TYR A 374 -26.12 -9.19 -5.35
C TYR A 374 -26.80 -7.83 -5.18
N GLN A 375 -26.20 -6.88 -4.46
CA GLN A 375 -26.76 -5.53 -4.32
C GLN A 375 -26.62 -4.75 -5.65
N PRO A 376 -27.72 -4.21 -6.21
CA PRO A 376 -27.70 -3.57 -7.53
C PRO A 376 -26.74 -2.37 -7.64
N THR A 377 -26.63 -1.57 -6.57
CA THR A 377 -25.88 -0.29 -6.58
C THR A 377 -24.63 -0.29 -5.71
N GLN A 378 -24.44 -1.33 -4.89
CA GLN A 378 -23.35 -1.42 -3.92
C GLN A 378 -22.44 -2.64 -4.11
N ASN A 379 -22.61 -3.37 -5.22
CA ASN A 379 -21.69 -4.45 -5.54
C ASN A 379 -20.31 -3.90 -5.91
N PHE A 380 -19.31 -4.77 -5.77
CA PHE A 380 -17.89 -4.50 -6.00
C PHE A 380 -17.57 -3.80 -7.34
N VAL A 381 -18.29 -4.13 -8.43
CA VAL A 381 -18.00 -3.57 -9.76
C VAL A 381 -18.50 -2.13 -9.89
N VAL A 382 -19.69 -1.83 -9.34
CA VAL A 382 -20.37 -0.54 -9.55
C VAL A 382 -20.27 0.42 -8.35
N PHE A 383 -19.81 -0.06 -7.20
CA PHE A 383 -19.66 0.78 -6.01
C PHE A 383 -18.76 1.98 -6.29
N CYS A 384 -19.29 3.19 -6.05
CA CYS A 384 -18.62 4.47 -6.32
C CYS A 384 -18.15 4.65 -7.78
N LYS A 385 -18.69 3.89 -8.74
CA LYS A 385 -18.28 3.91 -10.15
C LYS A 385 -19.48 4.16 -11.05
N SER A 386 -19.36 5.14 -11.94
CA SER A 386 -20.32 5.41 -13.01
C SER A 386 -19.68 5.05 -14.34
N TYR A 387 -20.37 4.23 -15.14
CA TYR A 387 -19.87 3.67 -16.40
C TYR A 387 -20.54 4.33 -17.62
N PRO A 388 -20.16 5.58 -17.99
CA PRO A 388 -20.72 6.24 -19.16
C PRO A 388 -20.37 5.45 -20.42
N GLY A 389 -21.38 4.99 -21.16
CA GLY A 389 -21.20 4.27 -22.42
C GLY A 389 -20.78 2.79 -22.31
N CYS A 390 -20.58 2.25 -21.10
CA CYS A 390 -20.21 0.84 -20.89
C CYS A 390 -21.02 0.13 -19.78
N ALA A 391 -22.18 0.69 -19.40
CA ALA A 391 -23.07 0.10 -18.41
C ALA A 391 -23.46 -1.38 -18.69
N PRO A 392 -23.76 -1.81 -19.93
CA PRO A 392 -24.03 -3.22 -20.22
C PRO A 392 -22.85 -4.14 -19.89
N LEU A 393 -21.62 -3.72 -20.22
CA LEU A 393 -20.41 -4.50 -19.90
C LEU A 393 -20.17 -4.61 -18.40
N ALA A 394 -20.54 -3.58 -17.62
CA ALA A 394 -20.46 -3.64 -16.16
C ALA A 394 -21.51 -4.61 -15.58
N GLU A 395 -22.71 -4.65 -16.14
CA GLU A 395 -23.74 -5.62 -15.75
C GLU A 395 -23.34 -7.06 -16.11
N ASP A 396 -22.76 -7.26 -17.29
CA ASP A 396 -22.19 -8.55 -17.70
C ASP A 396 -21.09 -8.98 -16.73
N ALA A 397 -20.19 -8.07 -16.34
CA ALA A 397 -19.11 -8.34 -15.38
C ALA A 397 -19.65 -8.77 -14.00
N VAL A 398 -20.70 -8.11 -13.52
CA VAL A 398 -21.37 -8.49 -12.26
C VAL A 398 -22.01 -9.87 -12.38
N THR A 399 -22.70 -10.14 -13.48
CA THR A 399 -23.34 -11.43 -13.74
C THR A 399 -22.31 -12.55 -13.82
N HIS A 400 -21.18 -12.30 -14.46
CA HIS A 400 -20.05 -13.22 -14.57
C HIS A 400 -19.43 -13.55 -13.21
N LEU A 401 -19.21 -12.55 -12.35
CA LEU A 401 -18.71 -12.76 -10.98
C LEU A 401 -19.70 -13.56 -10.13
N ARG A 402 -21.00 -13.32 -10.26
CA ARG A 402 -22.05 -14.10 -9.58
C ARG A 402 -22.02 -15.57 -10.00
N ALA A 403 -21.98 -15.84 -11.30
CA ALA A 403 -21.89 -17.19 -11.83
C ALA A 403 -20.62 -17.92 -11.37
N SER A 404 -19.48 -17.22 -11.38
CA SER A 404 -18.20 -17.76 -10.90
C SER A 404 -18.22 -18.07 -9.39
N ALA A 405 -18.84 -17.21 -8.58
CA ALA A 405 -18.99 -17.42 -7.14
C ALA A 405 -19.88 -18.62 -6.85
N GLU A 406 -21.04 -18.71 -7.52
CA GLU A 406 -21.95 -19.84 -7.40
C GLU A 406 -21.26 -21.16 -7.77
N GLY A 407 -20.57 -21.20 -8.92
CA GLY A 407 -19.82 -22.36 -9.36
C GLY A 407 -18.73 -22.78 -8.37
N ALA A 408 -18.04 -21.82 -7.76
CA ALA A 408 -16.99 -22.09 -6.78
C ALA A 408 -17.56 -22.71 -5.50
N PHE A 409 -18.66 -22.18 -4.96
CA PHE A 409 -19.29 -22.76 -3.77
C PHE A 409 -19.90 -24.13 -4.03
N VAL A 410 -20.51 -24.36 -5.21
CA VAL A 410 -21.00 -25.68 -5.60
C VAL A 410 -19.84 -26.70 -5.64
N TYR A 411 -18.70 -26.32 -6.24
CA TYR A 411 -17.51 -27.17 -6.30
C TYR A 411 -16.92 -27.45 -4.91
N LEU A 412 -16.79 -26.42 -4.07
CA LEU A 412 -16.24 -26.51 -2.71
C LEU A 412 -17.12 -27.32 -1.76
N MET A 413 -18.43 -27.40 -2.02
CA MET A 413 -19.36 -28.19 -1.22
C MET A 413 -19.41 -29.67 -1.65
N ASP A 414 -18.69 -30.09 -2.70
CA ASP A 414 -18.57 -31.50 -3.03
C ASP A 414 -17.53 -32.18 -2.12
N PRO A 415 -17.91 -33.20 -1.31
CA PRO A 415 -17.00 -33.83 -0.36
C PRO A 415 -15.71 -34.40 -0.97
N ASP A 416 -15.74 -34.85 -2.22
CA ASP A 416 -14.55 -35.34 -2.92
C ASP A 416 -13.46 -34.26 -3.06
N ASN A 417 -13.84 -32.97 -3.06
CA ASN A 417 -12.91 -31.84 -3.15
C ASN A 417 -12.50 -31.28 -1.78
N LEU A 418 -13.25 -31.59 -0.71
CA LEU A 418 -13.03 -31.09 0.66
C LEU A 418 -11.96 -31.88 1.44
N THR A 419 -11.78 -33.16 1.13
CA THR A 419 -10.99 -34.10 1.94
C THR A 419 -9.47 -33.84 1.93
N GLY A 420 -8.93 -33.07 0.98
CA GLY A 420 -7.51 -32.70 0.90
C GLY A 420 -7.06 -31.53 1.80
N HIS A 421 -7.97 -30.93 2.59
CA HIS A 421 -7.84 -29.54 3.02
C HIS A 421 -8.34 -29.24 4.46
N LEU A 422 -7.87 -29.98 5.46
CA LEU A 422 -8.34 -29.85 6.85
C LEU A 422 -8.05 -28.49 7.55
N GLY A 423 -7.08 -27.70 7.07
CA GLY A 423 -6.78 -26.34 7.56
C GLY A 423 -7.50 -25.20 6.82
N VAL A 424 -8.37 -25.53 5.85
CA VAL A 424 -9.05 -24.61 4.93
C VAL A 424 -10.48 -24.27 5.38
N PHE A 425 -11.02 -25.06 6.33
CA PHE A 425 -12.41 -25.00 6.75
C PHE A 425 -12.84 -23.67 7.36
N ASP A 426 -11.97 -23.03 8.14
CA ASP A 426 -12.30 -21.76 8.81
C ASP A 426 -12.49 -20.63 7.79
N TRP A 427 -11.65 -20.58 6.75
CA TRP A 427 -11.73 -19.56 5.70
C TRP A 427 -12.86 -19.83 4.72
N LEU A 428 -13.13 -21.10 4.42
CA LEU A 428 -14.33 -21.49 3.67
C LEU A 428 -15.60 -21.03 4.39
N ALA A 429 -15.71 -21.25 5.70
CA ALA A 429 -16.85 -20.83 6.51
C ALA A 429 -17.06 -19.30 6.45
N VAL A 430 -15.98 -18.53 6.57
CA VAL A 430 -16.01 -17.06 6.51
C VAL A 430 -16.42 -16.54 5.11
N CYS A 431 -15.91 -17.14 4.03
CA CYS A 431 -16.31 -16.79 2.67
C CYS A 431 -17.77 -17.18 2.39
N LEU A 432 -18.22 -18.35 2.87
CA LEU A 432 -19.60 -18.82 2.75
C LEU A 432 -20.56 -17.88 3.47
N GLU A 433 -20.20 -17.42 4.67
CA GLU A 433 -20.98 -16.46 5.44
C GLU A 433 -21.18 -15.15 4.66
N SER A 434 -20.10 -14.63 4.08
CA SER A 434 -20.15 -13.41 3.25
C SER A 434 -21.04 -13.58 2.02
N TYR A 435 -20.94 -14.73 1.33
CA TYR A 435 -21.75 -15.03 0.15
C TYR A 435 -23.24 -15.22 0.48
N VAL A 436 -23.56 -16.04 1.48
CA VAL A 436 -24.96 -16.31 1.87
C VAL A 436 -25.64 -15.02 2.31
N THR A 437 -24.93 -14.17 3.04
CA THR A 437 -25.44 -12.84 3.44
C THR A 437 -25.72 -11.96 2.23
N SER A 438 -24.85 -11.97 1.21
CA SER A 438 -25.10 -11.19 0.00
C SER A 438 -26.25 -11.73 -0.84
N THR A 439 -26.54 -13.04 -0.79
CA THR A 439 -27.64 -13.66 -1.54
C THR A 439 -29.05 -13.39 -0.99
N GLY A 440 -29.20 -12.65 0.12
CA GLY A 440 -30.48 -12.47 0.82
C GLY A 440 -31.64 -11.98 -0.07
N ASP A 441 -31.36 -11.18 -1.08
CA ASP A 441 -32.34 -10.65 -2.04
C ASP A 441 -32.46 -11.47 -3.33
N CYS A 442 -31.72 -12.58 -3.47
CA CYS A 442 -31.64 -13.43 -4.66
C CYS A 442 -31.96 -14.90 -4.33
N PRO A 443 -33.24 -15.32 -4.42
CA PRO A 443 -33.67 -16.67 -4.04
C PRO A 443 -32.99 -17.80 -4.84
N SER A 444 -32.67 -17.59 -6.12
CA SER A 444 -32.04 -18.61 -6.97
C SER A 444 -30.64 -18.97 -6.49
N ALA A 445 -29.80 -17.96 -6.24
CA ALA A 445 -28.43 -18.14 -5.76
C ALA A 445 -28.39 -18.77 -4.36
N PHE A 446 -29.29 -18.33 -3.47
CA PHE A 446 -29.44 -18.92 -2.14
C PHE A 446 -29.85 -20.40 -2.23
N ASN A 447 -30.83 -20.74 -3.08
CA ASN A 447 -31.30 -22.11 -3.27
C ASN A 447 -30.23 -23.04 -3.86
N SER A 448 -29.36 -22.51 -4.73
CA SER A 448 -28.24 -23.27 -5.30
C SER A 448 -27.27 -23.76 -4.23
N VAL A 449 -26.87 -22.87 -3.31
CA VAL A 449 -25.98 -23.24 -2.19
C VAL A 449 -26.68 -24.10 -1.15
N VAL A 450 -27.98 -23.92 -0.90
CA VAL A 450 -28.77 -24.85 -0.08
C VAL A 450 -28.73 -26.28 -0.66
N ARG A 451 -28.89 -26.41 -1.98
CA ARG A 451 -28.82 -27.72 -2.66
C ARG A 451 -27.42 -28.33 -2.57
N ALA A 452 -26.38 -27.53 -2.79
CA ALA A 452 -24.99 -27.98 -2.65
C ALA A 452 -24.68 -28.44 -1.21
N SER A 453 -25.14 -27.67 -0.22
CA SER A 453 -25.01 -28.01 1.21
C SER A 453 -25.74 -29.30 1.56
N ARG A 454 -26.89 -29.59 0.94
CA ARG A 454 -27.56 -30.88 1.10
C ARG A 454 -26.74 -32.02 0.50
N GLY A 455 -26.19 -31.84 -0.70
CA GLY A 455 -25.30 -32.84 -1.29
C GLY A 455 -24.12 -33.19 -0.37
N LEU A 456 -23.56 -32.19 0.32
CA LEU A 456 -22.55 -32.40 1.36
C LEU A 456 -23.08 -33.20 2.56
N LEU A 457 -24.28 -32.87 3.06
CA LEU A 457 -24.93 -33.61 4.14
C LEU A 457 -25.15 -35.09 3.79
N GLU A 458 -25.67 -35.35 2.58
CA GLU A 458 -25.99 -36.71 2.11
C GLU A 458 -24.75 -37.57 1.88
N LYS A 459 -23.65 -36.98 1.37
CA LYS A 459 -22.42 -37.70 1.06
C LYS A 459 -21.45 -37.78 2.27
N GLN A 460 -21.37 -36.74 3.10
CA GLN A 460 -20.39 -36.66 4.20
C GLN A 460 -20.87 -35.77 5.37
N GLU A 461 -21.85 -36.27 6.12
CA GLU A 461 -22.50 -35.59 7.26
C GLU A 461 -21.53 -34.94 8.26
N ALA A 462 -20.41 -35.60 8.61
CA ALA A 462 -19.44 -35.04 9.56
C ALA A 462 -18.80 -33.70 9.09
N LEU A 463 -18.60 -33.52 7.78
CA LEU A 463 -18.08 -32.26 7.24
C LEU A 463 -19.16 -31.18 7.22
N PHE A 464 -20.40 -31.56 6.92
CA PHE A 464 -21.54 -30.66 7.00
C PHE A 464 -21.72 -30.12 8.42
N GLU A 465 -21.72 -30.98 9.44
CA GLU A 465 -21.86 -30.56 10.84
C GLU A 465 -20.70 -29.68 11.30
N LYS A 466 -19.47 -29.99 10.88
CA LYS A 466 -18.31 -29.14 11.17
C LYS A 466 -18.46 -27.75 10.55
N LEU A 467 -18.89 -27.67 9.30
CA LEU A 467 -19.11 -26.38 8.63
C LEU A 467 -20.25 -25.60 9.29
N GLU A 468 -21.34 -26.29 9.65
CA GLU A 468 -22.47 -25.70 10.38
C GLU A 468 -22.00 -25.11 11.72
N GLN A 469 -21.21 -25.85 12.51
CA GLN A 469 -20.65 -25.39 13.78
C GLN A 469 -19.75 -24.15 13.64
N LEU A 470 -18.91 -24.09 12.59
CA LEU A 470 -18.02 -22.95 12.36
C LEU A 470 -18.78 -21.65 12.03
N VAL A 471 -19.96 -21.78 11.42
CA VAL A 471 -20.81 -20.66 11.03
C VAL A 471 -21.91 -20.38 12.08
N GLN A 472 -22.14 -21.31 13.02
CA GLN A 472 -23.23 -21.27 13.99
C GLN A 472 -23.14 -20.03 14.89
N GLY A 473 -24.25 -19.28 14.98
CA GLY A 473 -24.39 -18.15 15.90
C GLY A 473 -23.91 -16.78 15.38
N ARG A 474 -23.43 -16.69 14.14
CA ARG A 474 -22.92 -15.42 13.59
C ARG A 474 -23.97 -14.61 12.83
N LEU A 475 -24.74 -15.22 11.92
CA LEU A 475 -25.74 -14.52 11.10
C LEU A 475 -27.03 -15.34 10.84
N PRO A 476 -28.23 -14.70 10.76
CA PRO A 476 -29.49 -15.42 10.53
C PRO A 476 -29.61 -16.15 9.19
N ALA A 477 -28.98 -15.61 8.13
CA ALA A 477 -29.09 -16.13 6.77
C ALA A 477 -28.41 -17.50 6.61
N THR A 478 -27.25 -17.70 7.23
CA THR A 478 -26.53 -18.97 7.21
C THR A 478 -27.24 -20.05 8.02
N ALA A 479 -27.79 -19.70 9.19
CA ALA A 479 -28.63 -20.62 9.96
C ALA A 479 -29.85 -21.09 9.17
N LYS A 480 -30.49 -20.17 8.42
CA LYS A 480 -31.60 -20.52 7.51
C LYS A 480 -31.15 -21.49 6.41
N MET A 481 -29.98 -21.28 5.83
CA MET A 481 -29.43 -22.14 4.77
C MET A 481 -29.23 -23.58 5.27
N PHE A 482 -28.55 -23.79 6.40
CA PHE A 482 -28.33 -25.12 6.97
C PHE A 482 -29.63 -25.81 7.39
N LYS A 483 -30.58 -25.06 7.97
CA LYS A 483 -31.92 -25.57 8.29
C LYS A 483 -32.64 -26.10 7.05
N LEU A 484 -32.64 -25.34 5.94
CA LEU A 484 -33.27 -25.75 4.69
C LEU A 484 -32.54 -26.92 4.01
N ALA A 485 -31.22 -27.00 4.15
CA ALA A 485 -30.45 -28.15 3.67
C ALA A 485 -30.93 -29.45 4.35
N ARG A 486 -31.18 -29.43 5.67
CA ARG A 486 -31.72 -30.57 6.45
C ARG A 486 -33.19 -30.90 6.14
N GLN A 487 -34.00 -29.94 5.70
CA GLN A 487 -35.46 -30.10 5.58
C GLN A 487 -35.99 -30.66 4.25
N GLY A 488 -35.17 -30.81 3.19
CA GLY A 488 -35.70 -31.13 1.86
C GLY A 488 -36.19 -29.85 1.14
N ALA A 489 -35.92 -29.71 -0.17
CA ALA A 489 -36.12 -28.45 -0.91
C ALA A 489 -37.54 -28.33 -1.49
N GLU A 490 -38.46 -29.19 -1.06
CA GLU A 490 -39.81 -29.27 -1.62
C GLU A 490 -40.86 -28.44 -0.86
N GLU A 491 -40.53 -27.83 0.28
CA GLU A 491 -41.49 -27.00 1.03
C GLU A 491 -41.36 -25.48 0.81
N CYS A 492 -40.47 -24.99 -0.07
CA CYS A 492 -40.33 -23.53 -0.30
C CYS A 492 -41.15 -22.93 -1.45
N ASN A 493 -41.98 -23.72 -2.13
CA ASN A 493 -43.06 -23.19 -2.95
C ASN A 493 -44.37 -23.46 -2.22
N ILE A 494 -44.92 -22.46 -1.51
CA ILE A 494 -46.37 -22.19 -1.36
C ILE A 494 -46.54 -21.00 -0.39
N HIS A 495 -47.16 -19.94 -0.94
CA HIS A 495 -47.89 -18.82 -0.31
C HIS A 495 -47.40 -17.39 -0.67
N THR A 496 -47.42 -17.07 -1.96
CA THR A 496 -48.06 -15.81 -2.40
C THR A 496 -49.56 -15.95 -2.16
N VAL A 497 -50.03 -15.55 -0.97
CA VAL A 497 -51.47 -15.35 -0.73
C VAL A 497 -51.85 -14.03 -1.39
N THR A 498 -52.55 -14.18 -2.50
CA THR A 498 -53.47 -13.22 -3.10
C THR A 498 -54.30 -12.49 -2.05
N SER A 499 -54.49 -11.19 -2.29
CA SER A 499 -55.38 -10.25 -1.62
C SER A 499 -56.75 -10.82 -1.21
N PRO A 500 -57.47 -10.08 -0.34
CA PRO A 500 -58.80 -9.67 -0.77
C PRO A 500 -59.04 -8.16 -0.62
N SER A 501 -59.64 -7.63 -1.66
CA SER A 501 -60.41 -6.38 -1.71
C SER A 501 -61.59 -6.39 -0.73
N VAL A 502 -61.76 -5.30 0.02
CA VAL A 502 -62.93 -4.39 -0.01
C VAL A 502 -62.42 -2.98 0.27
#